data_AF-A0A6A5WU63-F1
#
_entry.id   AF-A0A6A5WU63-F1
#
_cell.length_a   1.000
_cell.length_b   1.000
_cell.length_c   1.000
_cell.angle_alpha   90.00
_cell.angle_beta   90.00
_cell.angle_gamma   90.00
#
_symmetry.space_group_name_H-M   'P 1'
#
loop_
_entity.id
_entity.type
_entity.pdbx_description
1 polymer ?
#
loop_
_entity_poly.entity_id
_entity_poly.type
_entity_poly.pdbx_seq_one_letter_code
_entity_poly.pdbx_strand_id
1 'polypeptide(L)' 'VLIYNSFRIHKTLEVIEFYLKNNILLYYLPSYTSYKLQPYNIRPFTPLKIAYYNKVE' A
#
# COMPACT_ATOMS: atom_id res chain seq x y z
N VAL A 1 -3.34 -13.05 -1.38
CA VAL A 1 -4.04 -11.96 -0.67
C VAL A 1 -3.27 -10.67 -0.91
N LEU A 2 -3.93 -9.61 -1.35
CA LEU A 2 -3.34 -8.30 -1.61
C LEU A 2 -3.91 -7.27 -0.61
N ILE A 3 -3.03 -6.67 0.19
CA ILE A 3 -3.40 -5.58 1.11
C ILE A 3 -3.23 -4.26 0.36
N TYR A 4 -4.30 -3.49 0.31
CA TYR A 4 -4.44 -2.37 -0.60
C TYR A 4 -4.88 -1.10 0.13
N ASN A 5 -4.25 0.03 -0.16
CA ASN A 5 -4.46 1.30 0.54
C ASN A 5 -5.72 2.07 0.11
N SER A 6 -6.57 1.46 -0.74
CA SER A 6 -7.82 2.03 -1.22
C SER A 6 -7.69 3.35 -2.00
N PHE A 7 -6.48 3.72 -2.43
CA PHE A 7 -6.22 5.01 -3.06
C PHE A 7 -6.82 5.09 -4.46
N ARG A 8 -7.56 6.17 -4.76
CA ARG A 8 -8.48 6.26 -5.90
C ARG A 8 -7.87 5.87 -7.26
N ILE A 9 -6.57 6.10 -7.46
CA ILE A 9 -5.89 5.80 -8.73
C ILE A 9 -5.77 4.30 -9.03
N HIS A 10 -5.81 3.42 -8.03
CA HIS A 10 -5.74 1.97 -8.28
C HIS A 10 -7.12 1.28 -8.27
N LYS A 11 -8.20 2.07 -8.31
CA LYS A 11 -9.57 1.58 -8.46
C LYS A 11 -10.06 1.81 -9.89
N THR A 12 -9.29 1.36 -10.89
CA THR A 12 -9.76 1.30 -12.28
C THR A 12 -10.46 -0.03 -12.53
N LEU A 13 -11.34 -0.06 -13.53
CA LEU A 13 -12.05 -1.27 -13.92
C LEU A 13 -11.07 -2.38 -14.32
N GLU A 14 -10.06 -2.07 -15.13
CA GLU A 14 -9.09 -3.06 -15.62
C GLU A 14 -8.32 -3.72 -14.47
N VAL A 15 -7.98 -2.94 -13.44
CA VAL A 15 -7.27 -3.44 -12.26
C VAL A 15 -8.17 -4.37 -11.43
N ILE A 16 -9.45 -4.02 -11.26
CA ILE A 16 -10.42 -4.87 -10.54
C ILE A 16 -10.67 -6.18 -11.30
N GLU A 17 -10.87 -6.09 -12.62
CA GLU A 17 -11.05 -7.27 -13.49
C GLU A 17 -9.83 -8.18 -13.45
N PHE A 18 -8.62 -7.61 -13.46
CA PHE A 18 -7.38 -8.37 -13.31
C PHE A 18 -7.35 -9.15 -12.00
N TYR A 19 -7.74 -8.54 -10.87
CA TYR A 19 -7.76 -9.23 -9.58
C TYR A 19 -8.79 -10.35 -9.54
N LEU A 20 -9.98 -10.13 -10.08
CA LEU A 20 -11.04 -11.14 -10.18
C LEU A 20 -10.60 -12.33 -11.03
N LYS A 21 -10.05 -12.07 -12.23
CA LYS A 21 -9.59 -13.11 -13.16
C LYS A 21 -8.48 -13.99 -12.56
N ASN A 22 -7.64 -13.42 -11.70
CA ASN A 22 -6.50 -14.11 -11.10
C ASN A 22 -6.79 -14.64 -9.68
N ASN A 23 -8.04 -14.62 -9.21
CA ASN A 23 -8.42 -15.07 -7.87
C ASN A 23 -7.63 -14.36 -6.75
N ILE A 24 -7.32 -13.08 -6.94
CA ILE A 24 -6.58 -12.28 -5.96
C ILE A 24 -7.57 -11.67 -4.98
N LEU A 25 -7.58 -12.19 -3.74
CA LEU A 25 -8.37 -11.63 -2.65
C LEU A 25 -7.80 -10.27 -2.19
N LEU A 26 -8.63 -9.23 -2.28
CA LEU A 26 -8.29 -7.85 -1.90
C LEU A 26 -8.72 -7.53 -0.47
N TYR A 27 -7.82 -6.93 0.31
CA TYR A 27 -8.12 -6.35 1.62
C TYR A 27 -7.89 -4.84 1.58
N TYR A 28 -8.98 -4.10 1.78
CA TYR A 28 -8.98 -2.64 1.75
C TYR A 28 -8.64 -2.08 3.13
N LEU A 29 -7.62 -1.22 3.19
CA LEU A 29 -7.39 -0.39 4.36
C LEU A 29 -8.38 0.78 4.36
N PRO A 30 -8.86 1.23 5.54
CA PRO A 30 -9.62 2.46 5.66
C PRO A 30 -8.80 3.67 5.17
N SER A 31 -9.49 4.68 4.65
CA SER A 31 -8.84 5.92 4.19
C SER A 31 -7.97 6.53 5.28
N TYR A 32 -6.81 7.07 4.88
CA TYR A 32 -5.84 7.71 5.78
C TYR A 32 -5.32 6.83 6.92
N THR A 33 -5.36 5.50 6.80
CA THR A 33 -4.77 4.59 7.80
C THR A 33 -3.50 3.90 7.32
N SER A 34 -3.10 4.11 6.06
CA SER A 34 -1.96 3.45 5.44
C SER A 34 -0.65 3.68 6.21
N TYR A 35 -0.43 4.85 6.79
CA TYR A 35 0.79 5.11 7.57
C TYR A 35 0.87 4.30 8.88
N LYS A 36 -0.27 3.83 9.41
CA LYS A 36 -0.33 2.99 10.63
C LYS A 36 -0.54 1.51 10.37
N LEU A 37 -1.22 1.16 9.27
CA LEU A 37 -1.68 -0.20 9.01
C LEU A 37 -0.96 -0.86 7.82
N GLN A 38 -0.38 -0.09 6.90
CA GLN A 38 0.29 -0.65 5.74
C GLN A 38 1.66 -1.22 6.16
N PRO A 39 1.88 -2.54 6.04
CA PRO A 39 3.11 -3.17 6.53
C PRO A 39 4.38 -2.56 5.94
N TYR A 40 4.34 -2.19 4.67
CA TYR A 40 5.44 -1.52 3.98
C TYR A 40 5.80 -0.17 4.59
N ASN A 41 4.80 0.64 4.96
CA ASN A 41 5.05 1.94 5.57
C ASN A 41 5.70 1.80 6.94
N ILE A 42 5.23 0.85 7.75
CA ILE A 42 5.67 0.68 9.13
C ILE A 42 7.05 0.02 9.20
N ARG A 43 7.29 -1.02 8.40
CA ARG A 43 8.46 -1.88 8.55
C ARG A 43 9.65 -1.49 7.67
N PRO A 44 9.65 -1.70 6.34
CA PRO A 44 10.81 -1.36 5.51
C PRO A 44 10.94 0.14 5.26
N PHE A 45 9.84 0.89 5.08
CA PHE A 45 9.95 2.30 4.71
C PHE A 45 10.28 3.23 5.87
N THR A 46 9.91 2.91 7.11
CA THR A 46 10.34 3.68 8.29
C THR A 46 11.88 3.81 8.39
N PRO A 47 12.66 2.72 8.48
CA PRO A 47 14.12 2.81 8.57
C PRO A 47 14.75 3.39 7.29
N LEU A 48 14.18 3.12 6.11
CA LEU A 48 14.64 3.75 4.86
C LEU A 48 14.49 5.27 4.88
N LYS A 49 13.35 5.78 5.37
CA LYS A 49 13.15 7.23 5.54
C LYS A 49 14.15 7.81 6.53
N ILE A 50 14.34 7.17 7.68
CA ILE A 50 15.31 7.62 8.69
C ILE A 50 16.73 7.68 8.09
N ALA A 51 17.16 6.61 7.40
CA ALA A 51 18.48 6.57 6.77
C ALA A 51 18.64 7.63 5.67
N TYR A 52 17.57 7.94 4.93
CA TYR A 52 17.57 9.01 3.95
C TYR A 52 17.69 10.39 4.63
N TYR A 53 16.88 10.67 5.66
CA TYR A 53 16.94 11.95 6.37
C TYR A 53 18.32 12.19 7.00
N ASN A 54 18.90 11.17 7.64
CA ASN A 54 20.23 11.25 8.24
C ASN A 54 21.38 11.42 7.23
N LYS A 55 21.15 11.22 5.92
CA LYS A 55 22.13 11.48 4.86
C LYS A 55 22.00 12.88 4.26
N VAL A 56 20.85 13.52 4.45
CA VAL A 56 20.51 14.82 3.85
C VAL A 56 20.80 15.97 4.83
N GLU A 57 20.79 15.69 6.14
CA GLU A 57 21.49 16.50 7.16
C GLU A 57 23.01 16.28 7.10
#